data_AF-A0A846PFV8-F1
#
_entry.id   AF-A0A846PFV8-F1
#
_cell.length_a   1.000
_cell.length_b   1.000
_cell.length_c   1.000
_cell.angle_alpha   90.00
_cell.angle_beta   90.00
_cell.angle_gamma   90.00
#
_symmetry.space_group_name_H-M   'P 1'
#
loop_
_entity.id
_entity.type
_entity.pdbx_description
1 polymer ?
#
loop_
_entity_poly.entity_id
_entity_poly.type
_entity_poly.pdbx_seq_one_letter_code
_entity_poly.pdbx_strand_id
1 'polypeptide(L)'
;MRDPDEIGTPGWEIHPTIVPKEGDVVIEKETPDAFHKTTLYQRLKSKGIEKLVIAGLQTEYCIDTACRRAYSLGYDVVLVKDAHSTWDSSNLTAEQIIGHHNQVLGGWFVTLKNENEIEF
;
A
#
# COMPACT_ATOMS: atom_id res chain seq x y z
N MET A 1 -18.41 18.34 4.56
CA MET A 1 -17.82 17.58 5.68
C MET A 1 -16.32 17.59 5.45
N ARG A 2 -15.52 17.86 6.48
CA ARG A 2 -14.05 17.86 6.35
C ARG A 2 -13.61 16.41 6.11
N ASP A 3 -12.62 16.21 5.24
CA ASP A 3 -12.09 14.86 4.96
C ASP A 3 -11.60 14.26 6.29
N PRO A 4 -12.04 13.05 6.70
CA PRO A 4 -11.59 12.43 7.93
C PRO A 4 -10.07 12.27 7.99
N ASP A 5 -9.39 12.21 6.85
CA ASP A 5 -7.95 11.98 6.73
C ASP A 5 -7.19 13.29 6.44
N GLU A 6 -7.79 14.46 6.66
CA GLU A 6 -7.10 15.75 6.52
C GLU A 6 -6.02 15.95 7.61
N ILE A 7 -4.88 16.54 7.24
CA ILE A 7 -3.79 16.82 8.19
C ILE A 7 -4.30 17.53 9.44
N GLY A 8 -3.95 16.98 10.61
CA GLY A 8 -4.35 17.49 11.92
C GLY A 8 -5.72 16.98 12.43
N THR A 9 -6.40 16.11 11.68
CA THR A 9 -7.53 15.34 12.22
C THR A 9 -7.04 14.06 12.91
N PRO A 10 -7.85 13.48 13.82
CA PRO A 10 -7.54 12.17 14.39
C PRO A 10 -7.49 11.02 13.37
N GLY A 11 -8.18 11.16 12.22
CA GLY A 11 -8.19 10.13 11.18
C GLY A 11 -6.91 10.10 10.33
N TRP A 12 -6.18 11.22 10.27
CA TRP A 12 -4.92 11.32 9.56
C TRP A 12 -3.74 10.64 10.28
N GLU A 13 -3.81 10.50 11.61
CA GLU A 13 -2.74 9.92 12.42
C GLU A 13 -2.56 8.41 12.15
N ILE A 14 -1.32 7.91 12.23
CA ILE A 14 -1.05 6.47 12.11
C ILE A 14 -1.72 5.73 13.27
N HIS A 15 -2.42 4.64 12.95
CA HIS A 15 -3.13 3.86 13.96
C HIS A 15 -2.18 3.36 15.08
N PRO A 16 -2.57 3.47 16.37
CA PRO A 16 -1.67 3.17 17.50
C PRO A 16 -1.07 1.75 17.55
N THR A 17 -1.68 0.80 16.85
CA THR A 17 -1.19 -0.59 16.81
C THR A 17 -0.04 -0.81 15.82
N ILE A 18 0.23 0.16 14.94
CA ILE A 18 1.26 0.09 13.89
C ILE A 18 2.17 1.34 13.91
N VAL A 19 2.38 1.92 15.08
CA VAL A 19 3.23 3.10 15.25
C VAL A 19 4.65 2.78 14.75
N PRO A 20 5.24 3.64 13.90
CA PRO A 20 6.61 3.46 13.42
C PRO A 20 7.60 3.41 14.58
N LYS A 21 8.59 2.53 14.46
CA LYS A 21 9.71 2.41 15.41
C LYS A 21 10.82 3.40 15.07
N GLU A 22 11.77 3.56 15.98
CA GLU A 22 12.97 4.35 15.72
C GLU A 22 13.71 3.81 14.48
N GLY A 23 14.01 4.71 13.54
CA GLY A 23 14.65 4.38 12.27
C GLY A 23 13.68 4.09 11.11
N ASP A 24 12.38 3.91 11.38
CA ASP A 24 11.38 3.81 10.33
C ASP A 24 11.20 5.14 9.60
N VAL A 25 10.87 5.05 8.31
CA VAL A 25 10.66 6.22 7.46
C VAL A 25 9.17 6.42 7.22
N VAL A 26 8.65 7.58 7.62
CA VAL A 26 7.29 8.02 7.30
C VAL A 26 7.34 8.94 6.09
N ILE A 27 6.44 8.70 5.12
CA ILE A 27 6.32 9.49 3.90
C ILE A 27 4.89 9.96 3.77
N GLU A 28 4.69 11.27 3.79
CA GLU A 28 3.42 11.90 3.49
C GLU A 28 3.18 11.89 1.98
N LYS A 29 1.92 11.71 1.58
CA LYS A 29 1.48 11.72 0.18
C LYS A 29 0.11 12.38 0.05
N GLU A 30 -0.11 13.04 -1.07
CA GLU A 30 -1.38 13.74 -1.38
C GLU A 30 -2.23 12.98 -2.42
N THR A 31 -1.73 11.88 -2.97
CA THR A 31 -2.42 11.08 -4.00
C THR A 31 -2.34 9.58 -3.67
N PRO A 32 -3.11 8.72 -4.38
CA PRO A 32 -2.96 7.27 -4.24
C PRO A 32 -1.58 6.74 -4.65
N ASP A 33 -0.87 7.41 -5.58
CA ASP A 33 0.47 7.03 -5.98
C ASP A 33 1.50 7.48 -4.91
N ALA A 34 1.94 6.52 -4.09
CA ALA A 34 2.94 6.74 -3.05
C ALA A 34 4.31 7.23 -3.57
N PHE A 35 4.57 7.16 -4.87
CA PHE A 35 5.80 7.65 -5.51
C PHE A 35 5.61 9.04 -6.15
N HIS A 36 4.38 9.49 -6.37
CA HIS A 36 4.10 10.76 -7.04
C HIS A 36 4.36 11.94 -6.10
N LYS A 37 5.32 12.80 -6.47
CA LYS A 37 5.73 13.97 -5.67
C LYS A 37 6.15 13.63 -4.23
N THR A 38 6.66 12.42 -4.00
CA THR A 38 7.21 12.00 -2.71
C THR A 38 8.71 11.69 -2.82
N THR A 39 9.35 11.44 -1.69
CA THR A 39 10.76 11.02 -1.64
C THR A 39 10.96 9.50 -1.72
N LEU A 40 9.88 8.73 -1.85
CA LEU A 40 9.91 7.26 -1.73
C LEU A 40 10.86 6.61 -2.75
N TYR A 41 10.71 6.95 -4.03
CA TYR A 41 11.54 6.37 -5.10
C TYR A 41 13.05 6.62 -4.87
N GLN A 42 13.40 7.87 -4.55
CA GLN A 42 14.80 8.27 -4.35
C GLN A 42 15.42 7.55 -3.15
N ARG A 43 14.65 7.41 -2.06
CA ARG A 43 15.10 6.71 -0.85
C ARG A 43 15.33 5.22 -1.11
N LEU A 44 14.35 4.54 -1.71
CA LEU A 44 14.47 3.12 -2.08
C LEU A 44 15.69 2.89 -2.99
N LYS A 45 15.84 3.72 -4.02
CA LYS A 45 16.98 3.67 -4.95
C LYS A 45 18.32 3.90 -4.24
N SER A 46 18.40 4.90 -3.35
CA SER A 46 19.64 5.20 -2.60
C SER A 46 20.08 4.08 -1.67
N LYS A 47 19.14 3.25 -1.21
CA LYS A 47 19.39 2.08 -0.36
C LYS A 47 19.61 0.80 -1.17
N GLY A 48 19.56 0.84 -2.51
CA GLY A 48 19.69 -0.34 -3.35
C GLY A 48 18.56 -1.36 -3.15
N ILE A 49 17.37 -0.90 -2.75
CA ILE A 49 16.22 -1.79 -2.56
C ILE A 49 15.68 -2.20 -3.92
N GLU A 50 15.51 -3.50 -4.12
CA GLU A 50 14.98 -4.08 -5.35
C GLU A 50 13.62 -4.75 -5.14
N LYS A 51 13.31 -5.15 -3.89
CA LYS A 51 12.09 -5.85 -3.53
C LYS A 51 11.25 -5.06 -2.54
N LEU A 52 9.94 -4.99 -2.78
CA LEU A 52 8.96 -4.31 -1.91
C LEU A 52 7.90 -5.29 -1.45
N VAL A 53 7.59 -5.27 -0.15
CA VAL A 53 6.42 -5.94 0.44
C VAL A 53 5.39 -4.87 0.75
N ILE A 54 4.18 -4.99 0.20
CA ILE A 54 3.12 -3.99 0.27
C ILE A 54 1.93 -4.54 1.06
N ALA A 55 1.38 -3.70 1.96
CA ALA A 55 0.21 -3.93 2.80
C ALA A 55 -0.47 -2.57 3.10
N GLY A 56 -1.70 -2.57 3.60
CA GLY A 56 -2.41 -1.36 4.06
C GLY A 56 -3.76 -1.10 3.40
N LEU A 57 -4.11 0.17 3.20
CA LEU A 57 -5.43 0.58 2.69
C LEU A 57 -5.33 1.84 1.82
N GLN A 58 -6.25 2.09 0.88
CA GLN A 58 -7.34 1.22 0.45
C GLN A 58 -6.94 0.33 -0.74
N THR A 59 -7.52 -0.85 -0.81
CA THR A 59 -7.25 -1.87 -1.84
C THR A 59 -7.28 -1.33 -3.27
N GLU A 60 -8.42 -0.77 -3.70
CA GLU A 60 -8.66 -0.31 -5.08
C GLU A 60 -8.05 1.05 -5.40
N TYR A 61 -7.52 1.74 -4.38
CA TYR A 61 -6.91 3.06 -4.52
C TYR A 61 -5.40 2.99 -4.30
N CYS A 62 -4.95 3.22 -3.07
CA CYS A 62 -3.53 3.39 -2.76
C CYS A 62 -2.74 2.09 -2.97
N ILE A 63 -3.32 0.94 -2.63
CA ILE A 63 -2.64 -0.36 -2.74
C ILE A 63 -2.48 -0.76 -4.19
N ASP A 64 -3.56 -0.78 -4.98
CA ASP A 64 -3.48 -1.07 -6.42
C ASP A 64 -2.50 -0.12 -7.14
N THR A 65 -2.63 1.18 -6.89
CA THR A 65 -1.77 2.19 -7.53
C THR A 65 -0.30 1.97 -7.17
N ALA A 66 0.01 1.75 -5.89
CA ALA A 66 1.38 1.53 -5.43
C ALA A 66 1.98 0.25 -6.02
N CYS A 67 1.21 -0.85 -6.07
CA CYS A 67 1.65 -2.11 -6.67
C CYS A 67 2.01 -1.94 -8.16
N ARG A 68 1.10 -1.37 -8.96
CA ARG A 68 1.34 -1.15 -10.40
C ARG A 68 2.48 -0.18 -10.65
N ARG A 69 2.59 0.87 -9.82
CA ARG A 69 3.65 1.87 -9.93
C ARG A 69 5.01 1.27 -9.59
N ALA A 70 5.11 0.51 -8.49
CA ALA A 70 6.33 -0.18 -8.09
C ALA A 70 6.79 -1.16 -9.17
N TYR A 71 5.88 -1.99 -9.69
CA TYR A 71 6.18 -2.89 -10.81
C TYR A 71 6.72 -2.12 -12.04
N SER A 72 6.05 -1.02 -12.41
CA SER A 72 6.46 -0.19 -13.56
C SER A 72 7.82 0.50 -13.36
N LEU A 73 8.25 0.69 -12.11
CA LEU A 73 9.57 1.22 -11.76
C LEU A 73 10.65 0.12 -11.68
N GLY A 74 10.28 -1.15 -11.88
CA GLY A 74 11.19 -2.30 -11.94
C GLY A 74 11.44 -3.01 -10.61
N TYR A 75 10.62 -2.78 -9.58
CA TYR A 75 10.74 -3.51 -8.31
C TYR A 75 10.14 -4.92 -8.43
N ASP A 76 10.72 -5.89 -7.71
CA ASP A 76 10.04 -7.14 -7.35
C ASP A 76 9.00 -6.83 -6.26
N VAL A 77 7.73 -7.08 -6.53
CA VAL A 77 6.64 -6.65 -5.63
C VAL A 77 5.94 -7.86 -5.06
N VAL A 78 5.86 -7.91 -3.74
CA VAL A 78 4.99 -8.83 -3.00
C VAL A 78 3.83 -8.03 -2.43
N LEU A 79 2.60 -8.46 -2.71
CA LEU A 79 1.40 -7.97 -2.02
C LEU A 79 0.98 -9.00 -0.98
N VAL A 80 0.85 -8.55 0.27
CA VAL A 80 0.38 -9.38 1.39
C VAL A 80 -1.14 -9.44 1.32
N LYS A 81 -1.68 -10.50 0.71
CA LYS A 81 -3.09 -10.58 0.25
C LYS A 81 -4.14 -10.56 1.36
N ASP A 82 -3.72 -10.82 2.60
CA ASP A 82 -4.50 -10.82 3.84
C ASP A 82 -4.17 -9.62 4.75
N ALA A 83 -3.27 -8.71 4.33
CA ALA A 83 -2.91 -7.50 5.05
C ALA A 83 -3.22 -6.21 4.27
N HIS A 84 -4.23 -6.24 3.40
CA HIS A 84 -4.83 -5.03 2.85
C HIS A 84 -6.35 -5.03 2.95
N SER A 85 -6.94 -3.83 3.02
CA SER A 85 -8.38 -3.69 3.27
C SER A 85 -9.01 -2.50 2.54
N THR A 86 -10.34 -2.46 2.56
CA THR A 86 -11.18 -1.39 2.00
C THR A 86 -12.58 -1.44 2.62
N TRP A 87 -13.49 -0.60 2.13
CA TRP A 87 -14.88 -0.52 2.56
C TRP A 87 -15.85 -1.05 1.50
N ASP A 88 -17.08 -1.33 1.91
CA ASP A 88 -18.16 -1.61 0.97
C ASP A 88 -18.41 -0.40 0.06
N SER A 89 -18.56 -0.66 -1.23
CA SER A 89 -19.03 0.33 -2.20
C SER A 89 -20.55 0.21 -2.39
N SER A 90 -21.13 1.05 -3.25
CA SER A 90 -22.56 0.92 -3.60
C SER A 90 -22.90 -0.39 -4.32
N ASN A 91 -21.91 -1.04 -4.95
CA ASN A 91 -22.13 -2.15 -5.89
C ASN A 91 -21.41 -3.46 -5.50
N LEU A 92 -20.35 -3.37 -4.69
CA LEU A 92 -19.48 -4.48 -4.31
C LEU A 92 -19.16 -4.40 -2.82
N THR A 93 -19.12 -5.55 -2.15
CA THR A 93 -18.62 -5.66 -0.78
C THR A 93 -17.11 -5.48 -0.73
N ALA A 94 -16.57 -5.10 0.42
CA ALA A 94 -15.12 -4.99 0.65
C ALA A 94 -14.40 -6.30 0.30
N GLU A 95 -14.98 -7.46 0.67
CA GLU A 95 -14.45 -8.78 0.33
C GLU A 95 -14.39 -9.01 -1.18
N GLN A 96 -15.44 -8.61 -1.93
CA GLN A 96 -15.44 -8.70 -3.39
C GLN A 96 -14.37 -7.80 -4.01
N ILE A 97 -14.19 -6.58 -3.50
CA ILE A 97 -13.17 -5.64 -3.99
C ILE A 97 -11.77 -6.20 -3.70
N ILE A 98 -11.52 -6.72 -2.50
CA ILE A 98 -10.25 -7.36 -2.08
C ILE A 98 -9.94 -8.56 -2.95
N GLY A 99 -10.90 -9.49 -3.09
CA GLY A 99 -10.75 -10.68 -3.91
C GLY A 99 -10.45 -10.34 -5.37
N HIS A 100 -11.16 -9.35 -5.93
CA HIS A 100 -10.94 -8.89 -7.30
C HIS A 100 -9.52 -8.32 -7.48
N HIS A 101 -9.07 -7.43 -6.59
CA HIS A 101 -7.75 -6.80 -6.70
C HIS A 101 -6.60 -7.78 -6.49
N ASN A 102 -6.76 -8.74 -5.58
CA ASN A 102 -5.83 -9.86 -5.48
C ASN A 102 -5.72 -10.60 -6.83
N GLN A 103 -6.83 -10.90 -7.49
CA GLN A 103 -6.81 -11.58 -8.79
C GLN A 103 -6.18 -10.76 -9.92
N VAL A 104 -6.47 -9.46 -10.03
CA VAL A 104 -5.96 -8.66 -11.17
C VAL A 104 -4.52 -8.16 -10.96
N LEU A 105 -4.06 -8.03 -9.72
CA LEU A 105 -2.68 -7.68 -9.42
C LEU A 105 -1.77 -8.92 -9.44
N GLY A 106 -2.26 -10.04 -8.91
CA GLY A 106 -1.50 -11.27 -8.76
C GLY A 106 -0.97 -11.83 -10.08
N GLY A 107 0.29 -12.26 -10.08
CA GLY A 107 0.97 -12.89 -11.22
C GLY A 107 1.58 -11.89 -12.19
N TRP A 108 0.82 -10.89 -12.65
CA TRP A 108 1.35 -9.90 -13.60
C TRP A 108 2.14 -8.78 -12.94
N PHE A 109 1.59 -8.20 -11.87
CA PHE A 109 2.20 -7.03 -11.21
C PHE A 109 2.91 -7.41 -9.91
N VAL A 110 2.37 -8.39 -9.18
CA VAL A 110 2.86 -8.76 -7.84
C VAL A 110 2.85 -10.27 -7.65
N THR A 111 3.75 -10.76 -6.79
CA THR A 111 3.62 -12.07 -6.14
C THR A 111 2.68 -11.92 -4.95
N LEU A 112 1.60 -12.71 -4.89
CA LEU A 112 0.72 -12.73 -3.72
C LEU A 112 1.31 -13.66 -2.64
N LYS A 113 1.30 -13.20 -1.40
CA LYS A 113 1.64 -14.02 -0.22
C LYS A 113 0.68 -13.73 0.92
N ASN A 114 0.44 -14.72 1.78
CA ASN A 114 -0.14 -14.50 3.10
C ASN A 114 0.89 -13.86 4.04
N GLU A 115 0.43 -13.21 5.10
CA GLU A 115 1.28 -12.57 6.11
C GLU A 115 2.31 -13.54 6.71
N ASN A 116 1.89 -14.79 6.92
CA ASN A 116 2.71 -15.83 7.53
C ASN A 116 3.76 -16.45 6.57
N GLU A 117 3.76 -16.05 5.30
CA GLU A 117 4.71 -16.49 4.26
C GLU A 117 5.79 -15.42 3.97
N ILE A 118 5.76 -14.28 4.67
CA ILE A 118 6.71 -13.19 4.52
C ILE A 118 7.96 -13.44 5.35
N GLU A 119 9.11 -13.35 4.69
CA GLU A 119 10.45 -13.47 5.28
C GLU A 119 11.25 -12.22 4.90
N PHE A 120 11.98 -11.66 5.88
CA PHE A 120 12.76 -10.42 5.74
C PHE A 120 14.26 -10.69 5.76
#